data_AF-A0A970KBP0-F1
#
_entry.id   AF-A0A970KBP0-F1
#
_cell.length_a   1.000
_cell.length_b   1.000
_cell.length_c   1.000
_cell.angle_alpha   90.00
_cell.angle_beta   90.00
_cell.angle_gamma   90.00
#
_symmetry.space_group_name_H-M   'P 1'
#
loop_
_entity.id
_entity.type
_entity.pdbx_description
1 polymer ?
#
loop_
_entity_poly.entity_id
_entity_poly.type
_entity_poly.pdbx_seq_one_letter_code
_entity_poly.pdbx_strand_id
1 'polypeptide(L)'
;AEMLKAMDENIDSFQMELGVYVDALAPVYLIENNRSYQTLALGKAKIVEFSDAFYSGTEKRIYVKPLASIQENHRKILMHEYIHWYLEQVFTQTPLWFHEGMATHFSRQMGFEQYLYFLQQSFLGEKSDLFRLSYSYPEKKEDWSLFYLSSTMAISYLKNKKNEQWNSFWEMVAQQHRKNLQAPFTDCFNRAFHTTFYDFHKEYARYIKHLRYQYLFWSINALLALLIPIILIIAWRIRKKRLASLPDLPLPEDEETEM
;
A
#
# COMPACT_ATOMS: atom_id res chain seq x y z
N ALA A 1 -26.63 10.57 -7.17
CA ALA A 1 -26.14 11.23 -8.40
C ALA A 1 -24.67 11.61 -8.26
N GLU A 2 -24.30 12.41 -7.26
CA GLU A 2 -22.91 12.86 -7.03
C GLU A 2 -21.90 11.72 -6.82
N MET A 3 -22.26 10.70 -6.03
CA MET A 3 -21.41 9.53 -5.80
C MET A 3 -21.08 8.75 -7.09
N LEU A 4 -22.06 8.60 -7.99
CA LEU A 4 -21.87 7.87 -9.26
C LEU A 4 -20.97 8.68 -10.20
N LYS A 5 -21.20 9.99 -10.31
CA LYS A 5 -20.32 10.88 -11.07
C LYS A 5 -18.87 10.83 -10.58
N ALA A 6 -18.67 10.88 -9.26
CA ALA A 6 -17.34 10.77 -8.66
C ALA A 6 -16.72 9.37 -8.86
N MET A 7 -17.53 8.33 -9.02
CA MET A 7 -17.06 7.00 -9.37
C MET A 7 -16.59 6.96 -10.82
N ASP A 8 -17.38 7.50 -11.75
CA ASP A 8 -17.02 7.60 -13.17
C ASP A 8 -15.71 8.38 -13.35
N GLU A 9 -15.55 9.52 -12.66
CA GLU A 9 -14.30 10.28 -12.68
C GLU A 9 -13.08 9.49 -12.18
N ASN A 10 -13.24 8.63 -11.17
CA ASN A 10 -12.16 7.75 -10.70
C ASN A 10 -11.85 6.64 -11.70
N ILE A 11 -12.88 6.06 -12.32
CA ILE A 11 -12.74 5.04 -13.36
C ILE A 11 -12.00 5.62 -14.56
N ASP A 12 -12.41 6.79 -15.04
CA ASP A 12 -11.79 7.48 -16.16
C ASP A 12 -10.33 7.81 -15.86
N SER A 13 -10.06 8.37 -14.67
CA SER A 13 -8.70 8.68 -14.23
C SER A 13 -7.81 7.43 -14.17
N PHE A 14 -8.36 6.32 -13.67
CA PHE A 14 -7.66 5.04 -13.60
C PHE A 14 -7.36 4.48 -14.98
N GLN A 15 -8.36 4.38 -15.87
CA GLN A 15 -8.16 3.85 -17.22
C GLN A 15 -7.24 4.73 -18.06
N MET A 16 -7.33 6.05 -17.90
CA MET A 16 -6.44 7.01 -18.54
C MET A 16 -5.00 6.85 -18.06
N GLU A 17 -4.77 6.64 -16.76
CA GLU A 17 -3.42 6.41 -16.24
C GLU A 17 -2.79 5.14 -16.82
N LEU A 18 -3.59 4.10 -17.05
CA LEU A 18 -3.12 2.84 -17.64
C LEU A 18 -3.09 2.85 -19.17
N GLY A 19 -3.77 3.80 -19.82
CA GLY A 19 -3.87 3.89 -21.28
C GLY A 19 -4.67 2.76 -21.94
N VAL A 20 -5.48 2.03 -21.17
CA VAL A 20 -6.30 0.92 -21.66
C VAL A 20 -7.75 1.15 -21.26
N TYR A 21 -8.60 1.40 -22.25
CA TYR A 21 -10.01 1.73 -22.08
C TYR A 21 -10.88 0.52 -22.41
N VAL A 22 -11.73 0.12 -21.47
CA VAL A 22 -12.67 -0.99 -21.60
C VAL A 22 -14.07 -0.41 -21.84
N ASP A 23 -14.68 -0.78 -22.96
CA ASP A 23 -16.03 -0.30 -23.34
C ASP A 23 -17.16 -1.04 -22.62
N ALA A 24 -16.88 -2.22 -22.05
CA ALA A 24 -17.86 -3.01 -21.34
C ALA A 24 -18.26 -2.34 -20.01
N LEU A 25 -19.52 -2.49 -19.62
CA LEU A 25 -20.00 -2.03 -18.32
C LEU A 25 -19.86 -3.15 -17.28
N ALA A 26 -19.28 -2.82 -16.12
CA ALA A 26 -19.17 -3.75 -15.00
C ALA A 26 -20.56 -4.02 -14.38
N PRO A 27 -21.07 -5.26 -14.38
CA PRO A 27 -22.38 -5.55 -13.79
C PRO A 27 -22.30 -5.47 -12.25
N VAL A 28 -23.11 -4.61 -11.63
CA VAL A 28 -23.17 -4.45 -10.17
C VAL A 28 -24.54 -4.88 -9.64
N TYR A 29 -24.55 -5.79 -8.68
CA TYR A 29 -25.75 -6.34 -8.04
C TYR A 29 -25.81 -5.93 -6.58
N LEU A 30 -26.83 -5.13 -6.24
CA LEU A 30 -27.14 -4.78 -4.86
C LEU A 30 -27.92 -5.93 -4.23
N ILE A 31 -27.39 -6.51 -3.17
CA ILE A 31 -28.02 -7.60 -2.45
C ILE A 31 -29.03 -7.05 -1.45
N GLU A 32 -30.19 -7.69 -1.38
CA GLU A 32 -31.34 -7.25 -0.58
C GLU A 32 -31.06 -7.23 0.93
N ASN A 33 -30.34 -8.23 1.44
CA ASN A 33 -30.05 -8.34 2.87
C ASN A 33 -28.73 -9.08 3.14
N ASN A 34 -28.19 -8.90 4.36
CA ASN A 34 -26.91 -9.48 4.77
C ASN A 34 -26.89 -11.02 4.75
N ARG A 35 -28.03 -11.69 4.98
CA ARG A 35 -28.11 -13.16 4.95
C ARG A 35 -27.93 -13.69 3.53
N SER A 36 -28.61 -13.08 2.55
CA SER A 36 -28.44 -13.41 1.13
C SER A 36 -27.00 -13.15 0.68
N TYR A 37 -26.40 -12.04 1.14
CA TYR A 37 -25.01 -11.72 0.83
C TYR A 37 -24.04 -12.77 1.38
N GLN A 38 -24.19 -13.15 2.64
CA GLN A 38 -23.38 -14.22 3.26
C GLN A 38 -23.53 -15.55 2.51
N THR A 39 -24.75 -15.88 2.06
CA THR A 39 -25.01 -17.09 1.27
C THR A 39 -24.27 -17.08 -0.07
N LEU A 40 -24.17 -15.91 -0.73
CA LEU A 40 -23.43 -15.75 -1.98
C LEU A 40 -21.90 -15.73 -1.78
N ALA A 41 -21.45 -15.22 -0.64
CA ALA A 41 -20.04 -15.16 -0.29
C ALA A 41 -19.50 -16.51 0.21
N LEU A 42 -20.36 -17.34 0.81
CA LEU A 42 -20.02 -18.65 1.37
C LEU A 42 -19.36 -19.56 0.32
N GLY A 43 -18.18 -20.09 0.67
CA GLY A 43 -17.44 -21.01 -0.20
C GLY A 43 -16.72 -20.32 -1.37
N LYS A 44 -16.77 -18.99 -1.47
CA LYS A 44 -15.81 -18.20 -2.26
C LYS A 44 -14.50 -18.04 -1.45
N ALA A 45 -13.58 -17.19 -1.89
CA ALA A 45 -12.36 -16.94 -1.12
C ALA A 45 -12.71 -16.46 0.30
N LYS A 46 -12.03 -16.97 1.34
CA LYS A 46 -12.33 -16.66 2.76
C LYS A 46 -12.44 -15.15 3.04
N ILE A 47 -11.75 -14.32 2.24
CA ILE A 47 -11.74 -12.87 2.36
C ILE A 47 -13.06 -12.21 1.93
N VAL A 48 -13.74 -12.82 0.95
CA VAL A 48 -15.04 -12.40 0.41
C VAL A 48 -16.15 -12.53 1.47
N GLU A 49 -16.01 -13.47 2.40
CA GLU A 49 -16.98 -13.68 3.48
C GLU A 49 -17.00 -12.53 4.50
N PHE A 50 -15.99 -11.65 4.48
CA PHE A 50 -15.86 -10.53 5.44
C PHE A 50 -15.90 -9.14 4.79
N SER A 51 -16.01 -9.05 3.46
CA SER A 51 -16.05 -7.77 2.76
C SER A 51 -17.47 -7.20 2.65
N ASP A 52 -17.59 -5.92 2.29
CA ASP A 52 -18.87 -5.25 2.03
C ASP A 52 -19.30 -5.31 0.56
N ALA A 53 -18.35 -5.66 -0.31
CA ALA A 53 -18.57 -6.02 -1.71
C ALA A 53 -17.56 -7.08 -2.13
N PHE A 54 -17.84 -7.80 -3.21
CA PHE A 54 -16.86 -8.68 -3.85
C PHE A 54 -17.14 -8.82 -5.34
N TYR A 55 -16.07 -8.95 -6.11
CA TYR A 55 -16.12 -9.37 -7.50
C TYR A 55 -16.11 -10.90 -7.61
N SER A 56 -17.02 -11.45 -8.41
CA SER A 56 -17.05 -12.87 -8.76
C SER A 56 -16.51 -13.08 -10.17
N GLY A 57 -15.27 -13.59 -10.30
CA GLY A 57 -14.68 -13.91 -11.60
C GLY A 57 -15.45 -14.96 -12.40
N THR A 58 -16.03 -15.95 -11.73
CA THR A 58 -16.87 -16.98 -12.37
C THR A 58 -18.13 -16.41 -13.02
N GLU A 59 -18.73 -15.41 -12.38
CA GLU A 59 -20.02 -14.83 -12.79
C GLU A 59 -19.89 -13.46 -13.45
N LYS A 60 -18.65 -12.96 -13.54
CA LYS A 60 -18.21 -11.68 -14.11
C LYS A 60 -19.04 -10.49 -13.63
N ARG A 61 -19.26 -10.41 -12.31
CA ARG A 61 -20.12 -9.39 -11.70
C ARG A 61 -19.67 -9.04 -10.29
N ILE A 62 -20.04 -7.84 -9.87
CA ILE A 62 -19.75 -7.29 -8.54
C ILE A 62 -21.01 -7.41 -7.69
N TYR A 63 -20.86 -7.98 -6.51
CA TYR A 63 -21.91 -8.10 -5.50
C TYR A 63 -21.65 -7.15 -4.36
N VAL A 64 -22.67 -6.41 -3.93
CA VAL A 64 -22.55 -5.35 -2.94
C VAL A 64 -23.63 -5.53 -1.87
N LYS A 65 -23.28 -5.34 -0.59
CA LYS A 65 -24.24 -5.35 0.52
C LYS A 65 -25.32 -4.25 0.35
N PRO A 66 -26.44 -4.33 1.09
CA PRO A 66 -27.47 -3.29 1.05
C PRO A 66 -26.90 -1.91 1.39
N LEU A 67 -27.23 -0.88 0.60
CA LEU A 67 -26.71 0.49 0.75
C LEU A 67 -26.92 1.08 2.16
N ALA A 68 -28.00 0.70 2.85
CA ALA A 68 -28.27 1.13 4.22
C ALA A 68 -27.23 0.67 5.26
N SER A 69 -26.37 -0.30 4.89
CA SER A 69 -25.30 -0.84 5.74
C SER A 69 -23.91 -0.28 5.41
N ILE A 70 -23.77 0.58 4.39
CA ILE A 70 -22.45 0.96 3.86
C ILE A 70 -22.20 2.47 4.00
N GLN A 71 -21.14 2.84 4.73
CA GLN A 71 -20.71 4.22 5.01
C GLN A 71 -19.82 4.82 3.89
N GLU A 72 -19.31 6.06 4.06
CA GLU A 72 -18.46 6.84 3.12
C GLU A 72 -17.34 6.08 2.39
N ASN A 73 -16.89 4.94 2.91
CA ASN A 73 -15.93 4.05 2.26
C ASN A 73 -16.48 3.31 1.01
N HIS A 74 -17.78 3.44 0.70
CA HIS A 74 -18.45 2.73 -0.39
C HIS A 74 -17.77 2.92 -1.76
N ARG A 75 -17.38 4.16 -2.09
CA ARG A 75 -16.73 4.46 -3.38
C ARG A 75 -15.39 3.75 -3.52
N LYS A 76 -14.60 3.70 -2.44
CA LYS A 76 -13.29 3.01 -2.47
C LYS A 76 -13.48 1.50 -2.62
N ILE A 77 -14.46 0.94 -1.93
CA ILE A 77 -14.80 -0.49 -2.02
C ILE A 77 -15.27 -0.84 -3.44
N LEU A 78 -16.20 -0.06 -4.00
CA LEU A 78 -16.63 -0.27 -5.39
C LEU A 78 -15.48 -0.13 -6.38
N MET A 79 -14.59 0.86 -6.18
CA MET A 79 -13.42 1.03 -7.04
C MET A 79 -12.48 -0.17 -6.96
N HIS A 80 -12.29 -0.72 -5.75
CA HIS A 80 -11.51 -1.94 -5.54
C HIS A 80 -12.09 -3.11 -6.35
N GLU A 81 -13.40 -3.38 -6.24
CA GLU A 81 -14.05 -4.47 -6.98
C GLU A 81 -14.10 -4.22 -8.49
N TYR A 82 -14.28 -2.96 -8.91
CA TYR A 82 -14.21 -2.57 -10.32
C TYR A 82 -12.84 -2.91 -10.92
N ILE A 83 -11.75 -2.65 -10.19
CA ILE A 83 -10.40 -2.94 -10.68
C ILE A 83 -10.20 -4.45 -10.88
N HIS A 84 -10.76 -5.30 -10.00
CA HIS A 84 -10.74 -6.75 -10.22
C HIS A 84 -11.43 -7.16 -11.51
N TRP A 85 -12.64 -6.65 -11.72
CA TRP A 85 -13.38 -6.88 -12.96
C TRP A 85 -12.62 -6.38 -14.20
N TYR A 86 -12.05 -5.18 -14.13
CA TYR A 86 -11.28 -4.55 -15.20
C TYR A 86 -10.05 -5.37 -15.57
N LEU A 87 -9.29 -5.84 -14.58
CA LEU A 87 -8.11 -6.66 -14.83
C LEU A 87 -8.47 -7.99 -15.51
N GLU A 88 -9.62 -8.57 -15.17
CA GLU A 88 -10.12 -9.75 -15.89
C GLU A 88 -10.65 -9.45 -17.29
N GLN A 89 -10.94 -8.19 -17.64
CA GLN A 89 -11.24 -7.83 -19.03
C GLN A 89 -9.97 -7.71 -19.86
N VAL A 90 -8.88 -7.26 -19.24
CA VAL A 90 -7.66 -6.85 -19.93
C VAL A 90 -6.61 -7.97 -19.99
N PHE A 91 -6.57 -8.86 -19.00
CA PHE A 91 -5.53 -9.87 -18.88
C PHE A 91 -6.05 -11.30 -18.86
N THR A 92 -5.16 -12.22 -19.21
CA THR A 92 -5.25 -13.63 -18.86
C THR A 92 -4.17 -13.98 -17.83
N GLN A 93 -4.50 -14.86 -16.88
CA GLN A 93 -3.57 -15.42 -15.89
C GLN A 93 -2.87 -14.37 -14.99
N THR A 94 -3.58 -13.31 -14.61
CA THR A 94 -3.07 -12.31 -13.69
C THR A 94 -2.81 -12.91 -12.31
N PRO A 95 -1.64 -12.70 -11.70
CA PRO A 95 -1.33 -13.22 -10.37
C PRO A 95 -2.10 -12.47 -9.29
N LEU A 96 -2.39 -13.17 -8.20
CA LEU A 96 -3.26 -12.65 -7.13
C LEU A 96 -2.71 -11.36 -6.49
N TRP A 97 -1.40 -11.28 -6.24
CA TRP A 97 -0.80 -10.07 -5.69
C TRP A 97 -0.97 -8.85 -6.62
N PHE A 98 -1.04 -9.05 -7.94
CA PHE A 98 -1.22 -7.93 -8.87
C PHE A 98 -2.67 -7.47 -8.85
N HIS A 99 -3.63 -8.40 -8.86
CA HIS A 99 -5.05 -8.10 -8.63
C HIS A 99 -5.24 -7.22 -7.40
N GLU A 100 -4.75 -7.71 -6.27
CA GLU A 100 -5.00 -7.08 -4.98
C GLU A 100 -4.18 -5.81 -4.77
N GLY A 101 -2.96 -5.79 -5.32
CA GLY A 101 -2.12 -4.60 -5.31
C GLY A 101 -2.71 -3.47 -6.13
N MET A 102 -3.20 -3.75 -7.34
CA MET A 102 -3.83 -2.76 -8.20
C MET A 102 -5.12 -2.23 -7.55
N ALA A 103 -5.98 -3.14 -7.09
CA ALA A 103 -7.25 -2.79 -6.46
C ALA A 103 -7.04 -1.91 -5.23
N THR A 104 -6.10 -2.26 -4.37
CA THR A 104 -5.81 -1.51 -3.13
C THR A 104 -5.08 -0.18 -3.41
N HIS A 105 -4.15 -0.15 -4.38
CA HIS A 105 -3.40 1.06 -4.75
C HIS A 105 -4.32 2.13 -5.34
N PHE A 106 -5.13 1.77 -6.34
CA PHE A 106 -5.93 2.72 -7.10
C PHE A 106 -7.25 3.10 -6.43
N SER A 107 -7.80 2.25 -5.55
CA SER A 107 -8.93 2.62 -4.69
C SER A 107 -8.57 3.61 -3.57
N ARG A 108 -7.27 3.98 -3.43
CA ARG A 108 -6.75 4.86 -2.36
C ARG A 108 -7.16 4.37 -0.97
N GLN A 109 -7.12 3.05 -0.76
CA GLN A 109 -7.33 2.42 0.54
C GLN A 109 -6.10 2.51 1.45
N MET A 110 -5.01 3.11 0.97
CA MET A 110 -3.71 3.14 1.63
C MET A 110 -3.23 4.57 1.87
N GLY A 111 -3.02 4.91 3.14
CA GLY A 111 -2.39 6.14 3.59
C GLY A 111 -0.96 5.90 4.11
N PHE A 112 -0.35 6.97 4.63
CA PHE A 112 1.01 6.93 5.19
C PHE A 112 1.14 6.00 6.41
N GLU A 113 0.09 5.90 7.23
CA GLU A 113 0.07 5.02 8.41
C GLU A 113 0.20 3.54 8.02
N GLN A 114 -0.53 3.11 6.99
CA GLN A 114 -0.48 1.75 6.48
C GLN A 114 0.90 1.40 5.90
N TYR A 115 1.55 2.37 5.26
CA TYR A 115 2.94 2.25 4.80
C TYR A 115 3.91 2.04 5.97
N LEU A 116 3.80 2.84 7.04
CA LEU A 116 4.63 2.68 8.23
C LEU A 116 4.40 1.34 8.92
N TYR A 117 3.14 0.94 9.06
CA TYR A 117 2.78 -0.36 9.62
C TYR A 117 3.37 -1.51 8.80
N PHE A 118 3.31 -1.45 7.46
CA PHE A 118 3.97 -2.42 6.59
C PHE A 118 5.47 -2.52 6.87
N LEU A 119 6.18 -1.38 6.93
CA LEU A 119 7.61 -1.36 7.20
C LEU A 119 7.94 -1.96 8.57
N GLN A 120 7.16 -1.64 9.61
CA GLN A 120 7.30 -2.22 10.94
C GLN A 120 7.11 -3.74 10.91
N GLN A 121 6.04 -4.23 10.28
CA GLN A 121 5.76 -5.66 10.19
C GLN A 121 6.80 -6.41 9.34
N SER A 122 7.40 -5.75 8.35
CA SER A 122 8.47 -6.33 7.53
C SER A 122 9.75 -6.67 8.32
N PHE A 123 9.93 -6.14 9.53
CA PHE A 123 11.02 -6.56 10.44
C PHE A 123 10.78 -7.92 11.09
N LEU A 124 9.52 -8.32 11.28
CA LEU A 124 9.14 -9.51 12.03
C LEU A 124 9.28 -10.81 11.21
N GLY A 125 9.57 -10.69 9.91
CA GLY A 125 10.02 -11.78 9.04
C GLY A 125 8.91 -12.73 8.55
N GLU A 126 9.10 -13.26 7.34
CA GLU A 126 8.33 -14.33 6.69
C GLU A 126 7.01 -13.98 5.96
N LYS A 127 6.27 -12.95 6.35
CA LYS A 127 4.91 -12.72 5.79
C LYS A 127 4.80 -11.84 4.54
N SER A 128 5.93 -11.37 3.99
CA SER A 128 5.97 -10.46 2.83
C SER A 128 6.44 -11.14 1.53
N ASP A 129 6.41 -12.48 1.47
CA ASP A 129 6.89 -13.24 0.31
C ASP A 129 5.89 -13.18 -0.87
N LEU A 130 6.02 -12.18 -1.74
CA LEU A 130 5.20 -12.03 -2.96
C LEU A 130 5.12 -13.26 -3.87
N PHE A 131 6.12 -14.15 -3.87
CA PHE A 131 6.08 -15.35 -4.71
C PHE A 131 5.00 -16.32 -4.19
N ARG A 132 4.96 -16.56 -2.88
CA ARG A 132 3.88 -17.33 -2.24
C ARG A 132 2.51 -16.68 -2.42
N LEU A 133 2.47 -15.35 -2.44
CA LEU A 133 1.25 -14.55 -2.59
C LEU A 133 0.70 -14.50 -4.02
N SER A 134 1.38 -15.13 -4.99
CA SER A 134 0.94 -15.17 -6.39
C SER A 134 -0.16 -16.19 -6.64
N TYR A 135 -0.30 -17.19 -5.76
CA TYR A 135 -1.14 -18.38 -6.00
C TYR A 135 -2.36 -18.49 -5.07
N SER A 136 -2.28 -17.97 -3.84
CA SER A 136 -3.37 -18.07 -2.87
C SER A 136 -3.27 -17.01 -1.78
N TYR A 137 -4.42 -16.63 -1.21
CA TYR A 137 -4.46 -15.83 0.00
C TYR A 137 -3.76 -16.54 1.17
N PRO A 138 -3.22 -15.80 2.15
CA PRO A 138 -2.76 -16.39 3.40
C PRO A 138 -3.87 -17.19 4.09
N GLU A 139 -3.51 -18.34 4.66
CA GLU A 139 -4.48 -19.22 5.36
C GLU A 139 -5.08 -18.56 6.60
N LYS A 140 -4.26 -17.76 7.29
CA LYS A 140 -4.59 -17.04 8.53
C LYS A 140 -5.13 -15.66 8.21
N LYS A 141 -6.28 -15.31 8.79
CA LYS A 141 -6.96 -14.04 8.56
C LYS A 141 -6.12 -12.85 9.01
N GLU A 142 -5.31 -13.04 10.05
CA GLU A 142 -4.44 -12.02 10.62
C GLU A 142 -3.36 -11.56 9.62
N ASP A 143 -3.07 -12.36 8.60
CA ASP A 143 -2.03 -12.09 7.61
C ASP A 143 -2.57 -11.39 6.36
N TRP A 144 -3.90 -11.29 6.20
CA TRP A 144 -4.52 -10.70 5.01
C TRP A 144 -4.19 -9.22 4.85
N SER A 145 -4.24 -8.45 5.93
CA SER A 145 -3.87 -7.04 5.88
C SER A 145 -2.44 -6.89 5.35
N LEU A 146 -1.50 -7.68 5.87
CA LEU A 146 -0.11 -7.62 5.41
C LEU A 146 0.08 -8.06 3.96
N PHE A 147 -0.73 -9.00 3.49
CA PHE A 147 -0.76 -9.39 2.08
C PHE A 147 -1.22 -8.22 1.17
N TYR A 148 -2.32 -7.53 1.50
CA TYR A 148 -2.78 -6.36 0.76
C TYR A 148 -1.72 -5.24 0.75
N LEU A 149 -1.09 -4.99 1.90
CA LEU A 149 0.00 -4.02 2.03
C LEU A 149 1.18 -4.41 1.11
N SER A 150 1.64 -5.65 1.17
CA SER A 150 2.75 -6.16 0.35
C SER A 150 2.46 -6.01 -1.14
N SER A 151 1.25 -6.38 -1.55
CA SER A 151 0.77 -6.31 -2.93
C SER A 151 0.73 -4.87 -3.45
N THR A 152 0.16 -3.95 -2.66
CA THR A 152 0.13 -2.52 -2.98
C THR A 152 1.55 -1.95 -3.09
N MET A 153 2.43 -2.35 -2.16
CA MET A 153 3.82 -1.90 -2.14
C MET A 153 4.61 -2.41 -3.35
N ALA A 154 4.28 -3.60 -3.88
CA ALA A 154 4.85 -4.10 -5.12
C ALA A 154 4.43 -3.25 -6.33
N ILE A 155 3.14 -2.88 -6.43
CA ILE A 155 2.64 -1.96 -7.47
C ILE A 155 3.32 -0.60 -7.37
N SER A 156 3.38 -0.02 -6.17
CA SER A 156 4.06 1.25 -5.92
C SER A 156 5.54 1.18 -6.31
N TYR A 157 6.22 0.07 -6.06
CA TYR A 157 7.61 -0.13 -6.48
C TYR A 157 7.74 -0.16 -8.01
N LEU A 158 6.91 -0.94 -8.70
CA LEU A 158 6.92 -0.99 -10.17
C LEU A 158 6.65 0.39 -10.78
N LYS A 159 5.58 1.06 -10.34
CA LYS A 159 5.19 2.38 -10.85
C LYS A 159 6.23 3.46 -10.58
N ASN A 160 6.79 3.52 -9.36
CA ASN A 160 7.65 4.63 -8.95
C ASN A 160 9.15 4.40 -9.21
N LYS A 161 9.63 3.16 -9.20
CA LYS A 161 11.04 2.82 -9.42
C LYS A 161 11.35 2.26 -10.80
N LYS A 162 10.33 1.72 -11.49
CA LYS A 162 10.45 1.15 -12.84
C LYS A 162 9.41 1.78 -13.78
N ASN A 163 9.26 3.12 -13.72
CA ASN A 163 8.20 3.87 -14.43
C ASN A 163 8.24 3.62 -15.95
N GLU A 164 9.42 3.63 -16.57
CA GLU A 164 9.54 3.35 -18.01
C GLU A 164 9.05 1.94 -18.37
N GLN A 165 9.43 0.93 -17.57
CA GLN A 165 8.98 -0.44 -17.75
C GLN A 165 7.49 -0.61 -17.44
N TRP A 166 6.97 0.14 -16.46
CA TRP A 166 5.55 0.20 -16.16
C TRP A 166 4.74 0.73 -17.35
N ASN A 167 5.19 1.82 -17.97
CA ASN A 167 4.53 2.38 -19.15
C ASN A 167 4.66 1.42 -20.35
N SER A 168 5.83 0.80 -20.53
CA SER A 168 6.04 -0.21 -21.57
C SER A 168 5.12 -1.43 -21.39
N PHE A 169 4.94 -1.88 -20.14
CA PHE A 169 4.03 -2.97 -19.79
C PHE A 169 2.59 -2.65 -20.22
N TRP A 170 2.08 -1.47 -19.84
CA TRP A 170 0.73 -1.07 -20.20
C TRP A 170 0.54 -0.76 -21.69
N GLU A 171 1.56 -0.26 -22.39
CA GLU A 171 1.52 -0.09 -23.85
C GLU A 171 1.41 -1.45 -24.56
N MET A 172 2.16 -2.47 -24.11
CA MET A 172 2.01 -3.83 -24.66
C MET A 172 0.60 -4.37 -24.45
N VAL A 173 0.01 -4.09 -23.28
CA VAL A 173 -1.36 -4.50 -22.95
C VAL A 173 -2.37 -3.76 -23.81
N ALA A 174 -2.22 -2.45 -23.99
CA ALA A 174 -3.04 -1.64 -24.88
C ALA A 174 -3.02 -2.17 -26.32
N GLN A 175 -1.86 -2.60 -26.82
CA GLN A 175 -1.73 -3.19 -28.16
C GLN A 175 -2.51 -4.49 -28.32
N GLN A 176 -2.59 -5.34 -27.28
CA GLN A 176 -3.42 -6.55 -27.30
C GLN A 176 -4.91 -6.18 -27.23
N HIS A 177 -5.25 -5.25 -26.34
CA HIS A 177 -6.64 -4.81 -26.17
C HIS A 177 -7.22 -4.18 -27.45
N ARG A 178 -6.44 -3.36 -28.18
CA ARG A 178 -6.85 -2.80 -29.49
C ARG A 178 -7.15 -3.87 -30.55
N LYS A 179 -6.67 -5.10 -30.36
CA LYS A 179 -6.97 -6.25 -31.21
C LYS A 179 -8.14 -7.08 -30.68
N ASN A 180 -8.85 -6.59 -29.66
CA ASN A 180 -9.89 -7.31 -28.92
C ASN A 180 -9.38 -8.61 -28.28
N LEU A 181 -8.12 -8.61 -27.83
CA LEU A 181 -7.50 -9.75 -27.15
C LEU A 181 -7.10 -9.37 -25.74
N GLN A 182 -7.21 -10.35 -24.84
CA GLN A 182 -6.64 -10.26 -23.50
C GLN A 182 -5.13 -10.46 -23.55
N ALA A 183 -4.40 -9.63 -22.82
CA ALA A 183 -2.95 -9.73 -22.73
C ALA A 183 -2.54 -10.90 -21.82
N PRO A 184 -1.64 -11.80 -22.24
CA PRO A 184 -1.02 -12.77 -21.33
C PRO A 184 -0.13 -12.03 -20.32
N PHE A 185 -0.56 -11.99 -19.06
CA PHE A 185 0.07 -11.15 -18.04
C PHE A 185 1.57 -11.44 -17.90
N THR A 186 1.94 -12.73 -17.77
CA THR A 186 3.32 -13.18 -17.62
C THR A 186 4.21 -12.77 -18.78
N ASP A 187 3.72 -12.87 -20.01
CA ASP A 187 4.50 -12.52 -21.19
C ASP A 187 4.73 -11.02 -21.29
N CYS A 188 3.68 -10.22 -21.08
CA CYS A 188 3.79 -8.77 -21.05
C CYS A 188 4.72 -8.31 -19.93
N PHE A 189 4.59 -8.90 -18.72
CA PHE A 189 5.42 -8.57 -17.57
C PHE A 189 6.89 -8.89 -17.84
N ASN A 190 7.20 -10.10 -18.29
CA ASN A 190 8.57 -10.52 -18.52
C ASN A 190 9.27 -9.68 -19.60
N ARG A 191 8.54 -9.32 -20.66
CA ARG A 191 9.06 -8.52 -21.77
C ARG A 191 9.30 -7.07 -21.38
N ALA A 192 8.37 -6.45 -20.64
CA ALA A 192 8.47 -5.05 -20.26
C ALA A 192 9.48 -4.82 -19.12
N PHE A 193 9.50 -5.71 -18.12
CA PHE A 193 10.38 -5.57 -16.96
C PHE A 193 11.73 -6.30 -17.10
N HIS A 194 11.93 -7.01 -18.20
CA HIS A 194 13.13 -7.80 -18.49
C HIS A 194 13.53 -8.74 -17.34
N THR A 195 12.54 -9.37 -16.72
CA THR A 195 12.72 -10.17 -15.51
C THR A 195 11.67 -11.27 -15.44
N THR A 196 11.93 -12.32 -14.67
CA THR A 196 10.92 -13.32 -14.33
C THR A 196 10.21 -12.93 -13.04
N PHE A 197 9.05 -13.52 -12.72
CA PHE A 197 8.40 -13.29 -11.42
C PHE A 197 9.29 -13.66 -10.24
N TYR A 198 10.07 -14.73 -10.38
CA TYR A 198 10.98 -15.18 -9.34
C TYR A 198 12.12 -14.17 -9.10
N ASP A 199 12.70 -13.64 -10.17
CA ASP A 199 13.77 -12.64 -10.06
C ASP A 199 13.26 -11.29 -9.58
N PHE A 200 12.08 -10.88 -10.06
CA PHE A 200 11.35 -9.72 -9.54
C PHE A 200 11.13 -9.84 -8.04
N HIS A 201 10.66 -11.01 -7.57
CA HIS A 201 10.43 -11.25 -6.15
C HIS A 201 11.72 -11.05 -5.34
N LYS A 202 12.84 -11.61 -5.78
CA LYS A 202 14.14 -11.43 -5.12
C LYS A 202 14.60 -9.97 -5.11
N GLU A 203 14.41 -9.26 -6.22
CA GLU A 203 14.73 -7.84 -6.33
C GLU A 203 13.89 -7.01 -5.38
N TYR A 204 12.58 -7.23 -5.36
CA TYR A 204 11.65 -6.55 -4.49
C TYR A 204 11.93 -6.85 -3.01
N ALA A 205 12.20 -8.10 -2.64
CA ALA A 205 12.57 -8.46 -1.27
C ALA A 205 13.85 -7.72 -0.80
N ARG A 206 14.85 -7.58 -1.69
CA ARG A 206 16.04 -6.76 -1.42
C ARG A 206 15.71 -5.29 -1.26
N TYR A 207 14.82 -4.75 -2.08
CA TYR A 207 14.35 -3.36 -1.99
C TYR A 207 13.63 -3.09 -0.66
N ILE A 208 12.69 -3.94 -0.26
CA ILE A 208 11.99 -3.81 1.03
C ILE A 208 12.97 -3.93 2.20
N LYS A 209 13.91 -4.87 2.14
CA LYS A 209 14.98 -4.98 3.14
C LYS A 209 15.75 -3.67 3.28
N HIS A 210 16.07 -3.00 2.17
CA HIS A 210 16.77 -1.71 2.20
C HIS A 210 15.92 -0.58 2.80
N LEU A 211 14.68 -0.43 2.35
CA LEU A 211 13.75 0.57 2.90
C LEU A 211 13.56 0.41 4.41
N ARG A 212 13.46 -0.83 4.86
CA ARG A 212 13.34 -1.18 6.26
C ARG A 212 14.52 -0.65 7.09
N TYR A 213 15.75 -0.84 6.64
CA TYR A 213 16.93 -0.30 7.34
C TYR A 213 17.00 1.23 7.30
N GLN A 214 16.61 1.85 6.17
CA GLN A 214 16.50 3.31 6.10
C GLN A 214 15.51 3.83 7.13
N TYR A 215 14.34 3.21 7.23
CA TYR A 215 13.32 3.58 8.22
C TYR A 215 13.86 3.46 9.65
N LEU A 216 14.49 2.33 9.99
CA LEU A 216 15.12 2.15 11.31
C LEU A 216 16.14 3.24 11.61
N PHE A 217 17.00 3.56 10.63
CA PHE A 217 17.99 4.62 10.77
C PHE A 217 17.32 5.96 11.06
N TRP A 218 16.31 6.35 10.30
CA TRP A 218 15.56 7.60 10.54
C TRP A 218 14.85 7.61 11.88
N SER A 219 14.23 6.49 12.28
CA SER A 219 13.56 6.36 13.59
C SER A 219 14.52 6.52 14.76
N ILE A 220 15.72 5.91 14.69
CA ILE A 220 16.76 6.06 15.71
C ILE A 220 17.26 7.52 15.75
N ASN A 221 17.53 8.13 14.60
CA ASN A 221 17.97 9.52 14.54
C ASN A 221 16.92 10.49 15.11
N ALA A 222 15.63 10.26 14.82
CA ALA A 222 14.54 11.05 15.40
C ALA A 222 14.46 10.91 16.92
N LEU A 223 14.63 9.70 17.46
CA LEU A 223 14.72 9.46 18.91
C LEU A 223 15.92 10.19 19.54
N LEU A 224 17.10 10.11 18.91
CA LEU A 224 18.28 10.83 19.37
C LEU A 224 18.06 12.35 19.36
N ALA A 225 17.46 12.89 18.30
CA ALA A 225 17.13 14.31 18.21
C ALA A 225 16.17 14.76 19.32
N LEU A 226 15.20 13.92 19.70
CA LEU A 226 14.29 14.17 20.81
C LEU A 226 15.01 14.14 22.18
N LEU A 227 16.08 13.36 22.32
CA LEU A 227 16.88 13.31 23.55
C LEU A 227 17.81 14.52 23.70
N ILE A 228 18.24 15.18 22.62
CA ILE A 228 19.11 16.37 22.67
C ILE A 228 18.61 17.45 23.65
N PRO A 229 17.36 17.96 23.56
CA PRO A 229 16.89 19.00 24.48
C PRO A 229 16.88 18.53 25.94
N ILE A 230 16.56 17.26 26.20
CA ILE A 230 16.57 16.68 27.55
C ILE A 230 18.01 16.68 28.10
N ILE A 231 18.97 16.23 27.30
CA ILE A 231 20.39 16.23 27.66
C ILE A 231 20.89 17.65 27.93
N LEU A 232 20.52 18.63 27.09
CA LEU A 232 20.88 20.04 27.28
C LEU A 232 20.30 20.61 28.58
N ILE A 233 19.05 20.30 28.93
CA ILE A 233 18.43 20.72 30.19
C ILE A 233 19.17 20.11 31.39
N ILE A 234 19.50 18.82 31.33
CA ILE A 234 20.25 18.13 32.39
C ILE A 234 21.65 18.74 32.52
N ALA A 235 22.37 18.92 31.41
CA ALA A 235 23.69 19.52 31.38
C ALA A 235 23.68 20.96 31.95
N TRP A 236 22.67 21.75 31.58
CA TRP A 236 22.47 23.09 32.13
C TRP A 236 22.23 23.06 33.65
N ARG A 237 21.39 22.14 34.15
CA ARG A 237 21.15 21.97 35.60
C ARG A 237 22.42 21.55 36.34
N ILE A 238 23.20 20.62 35.80
CA ILE A 238 24.48 20.19 36.40
C ILE A 238 25.47 21.36 36.42
N ARG A 239 25.60 22.11 35.32
CA ARG A 239 26.45 23.30 35.25
C ARG A 239 26.04 24.34 36.29
N LYS A 240 24.74 24.64 36.40
CA LYS A 240 24.22 25.60 37.38
C LYS A 240 24.54 25.19 38.82
N LYS A 241 24.38 23.90 39.15
CA LYS A 241 24.75 23.36 40.47
C LYS A 241 26.26 23.47 40.73
N ARG A 242 27.11 23.15 39.74
CA ARG A 242 28.57 23.25 39.87
C ARG A 242 29.03 24.69 40.06
N LEU A 243 28.47 25.64 39.31
CA LEU A 243 28.79 27.06 39.45
C LEU A 243 28.38 27.60 40.82
N ALA A 244 27.23 27.18 41.35
CA ALA A 244 26.79 27.55 42.69
C ALA A 244 27.63 26.92 43.82
N SER A 245 28.41 25.87 43.54
CA SER A 245 29.31 25.22 44.50
C SER A 245 30.77 25.68 44.39
N LEU A 246 31.09 26.56 43.45
CA LEU A 246 32.42 27.17 43.40
C LEU A 246 32.46 28.25 44.50
N PRO A 247 33.52 28.27 45.34
CA PRO A 247 33.71 29.37 46.28
C PRO A 247 33.89 30.68 45.50
N ASP A 248 33.30 31.76 45.99
CA ASP A 248 33.59 33.10 45.47
C ASP A 248 35.11 33.28 45.51
N LEU A 249 35.73 33.50 44.35
CA LEU A 249 37.13 33.91 44.30
C LEU A 249 37.27 35.13 45.22
N PRO A 250 38.27 35.18 46.11
CA PRO A 250 38.52 36.40 46.85
C PRO A 250 38.67 37.52 45.82
N LEU A 251 37.87 38.58 45.98
CA LEU A 251 38.04 39.80 45.21
C LEU A 251 39.51 40.21 45.37
N PRO A 252 40.22 40.58 44.30
CA PRO A 252 41.54 41.19 44.47
C PRO A 252 41.34 42.37 45.42
N GLU A 253 42.05 42.35 46.56
CA GLU A 253 42.11 43.51 47.43
C GLU A 253 42.66 44.65 46.55
N ASP A 254 41.83 45.66 46.32
CA ASP A 254 42.26 46.88 45.67
C ASP A 254 43.42 47.43 46.52
N GLU A 255 44.66 47.30 46.03
CA GLU A 255 45.80 48.06 46.52
C GLU A 255 45.58 49.54 46.15
N GLU A 256 44.62 50.19 46.77
CA GLU A 256 44.58 51.63 46.91
C GLU A 256 44.24 51.94 48.36
N THR A 257 45.26 52.21 49.17
CA THR A 257 45.64 53.56 49.64
C THR A 257 46.31 53.44 51.01
N GLU A 258 47.63 53.64 51.09
CA GLU A 258 48.23 54.37 52.22
C GLU A 258 49.58 54.96 51.82
N MET A 259 49.53 56.28 51.60
CA MET A 259 50.59 57.32 51.54
C MET A 259 51.57 57.35 50.37
#